data_AF-A0A496UGW1-F1
#
_entry.id   AF-A0A496UGW1-F1
#
_cell.length_a   1.000
_cell.length_b   1.000
_cell.length_c   1.000
_cell.angle_alpha   90.00
_cell.angle_beta   90.00
_cell.angle_gamma   90.00
#
_symmetry.space_group_name_H-M   'P 1'
#
loop_
_entity.id
_entity.type
_entity.pdbx_description
1 polymer ?
#
loop_
_entity_poly.entity_id
_entity_poly.type
_entity_poly.pdbx_seq_one_letter_code
_entity_poly.pdbx_strand_id
1 'polypeptide(L)'
;MADLRLVTYCGLYCGLCSQKCRIPKNAQALQNTMRVEGYEHWGQEIPGFKDFWKFLNGLAQSESTGSCREGTCGAPFCSIRKCAREKNIDICISCEEYPCSRIEGIAMGYPTLIADGKRIKKIGIDAWIEEQEERAKTGFAYADIRCYPYEVPDE
;
A
#
# COMPACT_ATOMS: atom_id res chain seq x y z
N MET A 1 -9.12 -15.26 -14.39
CA MET A 1 -8.03 -15.33 -13.40
C MET A 1 -7.95 -13.98 -12.72
N ALA A 2 -7.84 -13.97 -11.39
CA ALA A 2 -7.72 -12.75 -10.59
C ALA A 2 -6.59 -11.85 -11.09
N ASP A 3 -6.81 -10.54 -11.12
CA ASP A 3 -5.75 -9.58 -11.36
C ASP A 3 -4.93 -9.39 -10.07
N LEU A 4 -3.75 -10.04 -10.02
CA LEU A 4 -2.89 -10.01 -8.84
C LEU A 4 -2.00 -8.77 -8.76
N ARG A 5 -2.09 -7.80 -9.70
CA ARG A 5 -1.22 -6.61 -9.71
C ARG A 5 -1.21 -5.87 -8.36
N LEU A 6 -2.36 -5.77 -7.71
CA LEU A 6 -2.50 -5.12 -6.40
C LEU A 6 -2.37 -6.06 -5.21
N VAL A 7 -2.22 -7.37 -5.41
CA VAL A 7 -2.03 -8.33 -4.33
C VAL A 7 -0.55 -8.55 -4.11
N THR A 8 -0.02 -8.28 -2.92
CA THR A 8 1.40 -8.51 -2.65
C THR A 8 1.72 -10.00 -2.44
N TYR A 9 2.99 -10.38 -2.56
CA TYR A 9 3.42 -11.74 -2.26
C TYR A 9 3.06 -12.15 -0.83
N CYS A 10 3.19 -11.26 0.15
CA CYS A 10 2.83 -11.57 1.55
C CYS A 10 1.32 -11.66 1.81
N GLY A 11 0.46 -11.23 0.89
CA GLY A 11 -1.00 -11.22 1.07
C GLY A 11 -1.59 -9.90 1.57
N LEU A 12 -0.86 -8.79 1.47
CA LEU A 12 -1.42 -7.44 1.61
C LEU A 12 -2.03 -6.98 0.28
N TYR A 13 -2.95 -6.02 0.35
CA TYR A 13 -3.53 -5.38 -0.82
C TYR A 13 -2.99 -3.96 -0.99
N CYS A 14 -2.27 -3.70 -2.07
CA CYS A 14 -1.66 -2.41 -2.39
C CYS A 14 -2.70 -1.27 -2.38
N GLY A 15 -3.95 -1.55 -2.75
CA GLY A 15 -5.04 -0.57 -2.70
C GLY A 15 -5.38 -0.07 -1.29
N LEU A 16 -4.90 -0.71 -0.22
CA LEU A 16 -5.03 -0.22 1.16
C LEU A 16 -3.75 0.48 1.68
N CYS A 17 -2.76 0.69 0.82
CA CYS A 17 -1.61 1.52 1.15
C CYS A 17 -1.98 3.00 1.09
N SER A 18 -1.59 3.79 2.09
CA SER A 18 -1.87 5.23 2.13
C SER A 18 -1.39 5.97 0.88
N GLN A 19 -0.27 5.55 0.28
CA GLN A 19 0.25 6.14 -0.95
C GLN A 19 -0.69 5.98 -2.16
N LYS A 20 -1.57 4.98 -2.15
CA LYS A 20 -2.59 4.76 -3.18
C LYS A 20 -3.96 5.29 -2.75
N CYS A 21 -4.45 4.93 -1.55
CA CYS A 21 -5.84 5.21 -1.18
C CYS A 21 -6.09 6.57 -0.51
N ARG A 22 -5.06 7.20 0.07
CA ARG A 22 -5.25 8.34 0.98
C ARG A 22 -4.46 9.60 0.59
N ILE A 23 -3.15 9.48 0.38
CA ILE A 23 -2.27 10.63 0.14
C ILE A 23 -2.69 11.45 -1.08
N PRO A 24 -2.97 10.85 -2.26
CA PRO A 24 -3.39 11.64 -3.43
C PRO A 24 -4.70 12.39 -3.18
N LYS A 25 -5.69 11.73 -2.56
CA LYS A 25 -7.00 12.33 -2.25
C LYS A 25 -6.87 13.51 -1.29
N ASN A 26 -6.09 13.35 -0.22
CA ASN A 26 -5.86 14.41 0.75
C ASN A 26 -5.08 15.58 0.16
N ALA A 27 -4.07 15.28 -0.69
CA ALA A 27 -3.33 16.30 -1.41
C ALA A 27 -4.22 17.09 -2.37
N GLN A 28 -5.10 16.41 -3.12
CA GLN A 28 -6.08 17.06 -4.00
C GLN A 28 -7.06 17.95 -3.20
N ALA A 29 -7.56 17.47 -2.06
CA ALA A 29 -8.48 18.25 -1.23
C ALA A 29 -7.83 19.56 -0.72
N LEU A 30 -6.60 19.48 -0.23
CA LEU A 30 -5.84 20.66 0.19
C LEU A 30 -5.54 21.58 -0.99
N GLN A 31 -5.04 21.03 -2.09
CA GLN A 31 -4.72 21.77 -3.32
C GLN A 31 -5.94 22.54 -3.84
N ASN A 32 -7.11 21.89 -3.90
CA ASN A 32 -8.35 22.51 -4.36
C ASN A 32 -8.79 23.66 -3.43
N THR A 33 -8.70 23.46 -2.12
CA THR A 33 -9.00 24.52 -1.13
C THR A 33 -8.09 25.72 -1.34
N MET A 34 -6.78 25.50 -1.48
CA MET A 34 -5.82 26.57 -1.69
C MET A 34 -6.02 27.32 -3.02
N ARG A 35 -6.45 26.61 -4.08
CA ARG A 35 -6.82 27.26 -5.35
C ARG A 35 -8.03 28.18 -5.21
N VAL A 36 -9.06 27.74 -4.49
CA VAL A 36 -10.28 28.54 -4.24
C VAL A 36 -9.92 29.82 -3.47
N GLU A 37 -9.02 29.72 -2.50
CA GLU A 37 -8.49 30.87 -1.74
C GLU A 37 -7.47 31.73 -2.52
N GLY A 38 -7.19 31.40 -3.78
CA GLY A 38 -6.34 32.19 -4.66
C GLY A 38 -4.85 32.13 -4.34
N TYR A 39 -4.36 31.10 -3.63
CA TYR A 39 -2.94 30.96 -3.29
C TYR A 39 -2.02 30.95 -4.52
N GLU A 40 -2.53 30.62 -5.70
CA GLU A 40 -1.78 30.71 -6.96
C GLU A 40 -1.39 32.16 -7.31
N HIS A 41 -2.15 33.15 -6.82
CA HIS A 41 -1.93 34.57 -7.09
C HIS A 41 -1.04 35.25 -6.05
N TRP A 42 -1.25 34.95 -4.76
CA TRP A 42 -0.57 35.65 -3.66
C TRP A 42 0.35 34.76 -2.82
N GLY A 43 0.17 33.44 -2.86
CA GLY A 43 0.96 32.50 -2.04
C GLY A 43 2.45 32.49 -2.38
N GLN A 44 2.82 32.95 -3.57
CA GLN A 44 4.22 33.05 -4.04
C GLN A 44 5.11 33.93 -3.15
N GLU A 45 4.52 34.83 -2.37
CA GLU A 45 5.21 35.71 -1.43
C GLU A 45 5.52 35.01 -0.09
N ILE A 46 4.87 33.89 0.20
CA ILE A 46 5.10 33.11 1.42
C ILE A 46 6.41 32.32 1.26
N PRO A 47 7.38 32.46 2.18
CA PRO A 47 8.61 31.67 2.16
C PRO A 47 8.33 30.17 2.08
N GLY A 48 8.93 29.49 1.11
CA GLY A 48 8.78 28.05 0.89
C GLY A 48 7.54 27.61 0.09
N PHE A 49 6.64 28.54 -0.29
CA PHE A 49 5.43 28.17 -1.02
C PHE A 49 5.71 27.50 -2.36
N LYS A 50 6.70 27.97 -3.12
CA LYS A 50 7.03 27.39 -4.44
C LYS A 50 7.38 25.90 -4.35
N ASP A 51 8.22 25.55 -3.40
CA ASP A 51 8.65 24.16 -3.19
C ASP A 51 7.52 23.31 -2.63
N PHE A 52 6.78 23.85 -1.66
CA PHE A 52 5.58 23.20 -1.12
C PHE A 52 4.53 22.94 -2.22
N TRP A 53 4.21 23.94 -3.03
CA TRP A 53 3.20 23.86 -4.09
C TRP A 53 3.61 22.83 -5.15
N LYS A 54 4.89 22.83 -5.55
CA LYS A 54 5.44 21.81 -6.46
C LYS A 54 5.29 20.40 -5.88
N PHE A 55 5.62 20.22 -4.60
CA PHE A 55 5.50 18.93 -3.93
C PHE A 55 4.05 18.47 -3.79
N LEU A 56 3.16 19.37 -3.34
CA LEU A 56 1.72 19.12 -3.22
C LEU A 56 1.10 18.74 -4.56
N ASN A 57 1.46 19.44 -5.65
CA ASN A 57 1.04 19.09 -6.99
C ASN A 57 1.48 17.67 -7.38
N GLY A 58 2.72 17.30 -7.06
CA GLY A 58 3.24 15.95 -7.26
C GLY A 58 2.45 14.89 -6.49
N LEU A 59 2.11 15.14 -5.23
CA LEU A 59 1.27 14.22 -4.43
C LEU A 59 -0.15 14.13 -4.98
N ALA A 60 -0.77 15.24 -5.33
CA ALA A 60 -2.14 15.29 -5.85
C ALA A 60 -2.28 14.57 -7.20
N GLN A 61 -1.25 14.64 -8.05
CA GLN A 61 -1.18 13.96 -9.35
C GLN A 61 -0.57 12.56 -9.27
N SER A 62 -0.13 12.12 -8.09
CA SER A 62 0.46 10.80 -7.93
C SER A 62 -0.59 9.73 -8.14
N GLU A 63 -0.66 9.21 -9.35
CA GLU A 63 -1.12 7.85 -9.57
C GLU A 63 0.02 6.96 -9.09
N SER A 64 0.00 6.56 -7.81
CA SER A 64 0.93 5.55 -7.33
C SER A 64 0.65 4.27 -8.13
N THR A 65 1.37 4.10 -9.24
CA THR A 65 1.23 2.94 -10.14
C THR A 65 1.92 1.73 -9.53
N GLY A 66 2.96 1.96 -8.73
CA GLY A 66 3.84 0.88 -8.31
C GLY A 66 3.18 -0.17 -7.43
N SER A 67 3.62 -1.41 -7.62
CA SER A 67 3.26 -2.57 -6.82
C SER A 67 4.51 -3.33 -6.40
N CYS A 68 4.40 -4.18 -5.38
CA CYS A 68 5.56 -5.01 -5.01
C CYS A 68 5.94 -6.00 -6.11
N ARG A 69 4.97 -6.40 -6.95
CA ARG A 69 5.16 -7.36 -8.05
C ARG A 69 5.95 -6.76 -9.20
N GLU A 70 5.61 -5.53 -9.57
CA GLU A 70 6.31 -4.73 -10.59
C GLU A 70 7.68 -4.24 -10.12
N GLY A 71 8.02 -4.38 -8.84
CA GLY A 71 9.32 -3.96 -8.30
C GLY A 71 9.46 -2.44 -8.10
N THR A 72 8.40 -1.68 -8.37
CA THR A 72 8.33 -0.22 -8.30
C THR A 72 7.87 0.30 -6.93
N CYS A 73 7.49 -0.60 -6.02
CA CYS A 73 7.12 -0.27 -4.64
C CYS A 73 7.60 -1.36 -3.65
N GLY A 74 7.58 -1.02 -2.36
CA GLY A 74 8.08 -1.85 -1.27
C GLY A 74 9.60 -1.78 -1.09
N ALA A 75 10.11 -2.39 -0.02
CA ALA A 75 11.55 -2.40 0.22
C ALA A 75 12.27 -3.18 -0.90
N PRO A 76 13.35 -2.63 -1.49
CA PRO A 76 14.08 -3.31 -2.57
C PRO A 76 14.66 -4.66 -2.11
N PHE A 77 15.06 -4.73 -0.83
CA PHE A 77 15.69 -5.90 -0.21
C PHE A 77 14.72 -7.00 0.26
N CYS A 78 13.40 -6.78 0.23
CA CYS A 78 12.39 -7.68 0.79
C CYS A 78 12.58 -9.15 0.39
N SER A 79 12.95 -10.00 1.36
CA SER A 79 13.22 -11.43 1.15
C SER A 79 11.97 -12.24 0.84
N ILE A 80 10.80 -11.83 1.35
CA ILE A 80 9.51 -12.46 1.00
C ILE A 80 9.31 -12.48 -0.51
N ARG A 81 9.60 -11.36 -1.19
CA ARG A 81 9.48 -11.26 -2.65
C ARG A 81 10.48 -12.17 -3.38
N LYS A 82 11.72 -12.23 -2.90
CA LYS A 82 12.76 -13.10 -3.47
C LYS A 82 12.35 -14.57 -3.34
N CYS A 83 11.99 -14.99 -2.13
CA CYS A 83 11.55 -16.35 -1.82
C CYS A 83 10.32 -16.77 -2.63
N ALA A 84 9.31 -15.91 -2.77
CA ALA A 84 8.11 -16.23 -3.55
C ALA A 84 8.42 -16.44 -5.05
N ARG A 85 9.34 -15.64 -5.61
CA ARG A 85 9.80 -15.81 -7.00
C ARG A 85 10.60 -17.09 -7.18
N GLU A 86 11.52 -17.41 -6.26
CA GLU A 86 12.31 -18.63 -6.28
C GLU A 86 11.45 -19.90 -6.17
N LYS A 87 10.44 -19.89 -5.29
CA LYS A 87 9.48 -20.99 -5.13
C LYS A 87 8.39 -21.00 -6.21
N ASN A 88 8.38 -20.04 -7.14
CA ASN A 88 7.36 -19.86 -8.17
C ASN A 88 5.92 -19.87 -7.61
N ILE A 89 5.70 -19.14 -6.52
CA ILE A 89 4.38 -18.98 -5.89
C ILE A 89 3.88 -17.54 -6.04
N ASP A 90 2.60 -17.41 -6.36
CA ASP A 90 1.99 -16.09 -6.53
C ASP A 90 1.76 -15.38 -5.21
N ILE A 91 1.34 -16.10 -4.18
CA ILE A 91 1.04 -15.55 -2.86
C ILE A 91 1.56 -16.53 -1.81
N CYS A 92 2.29 -16.04 -0.80
CA CYS A 92 2.89 -16.86 0.25
C CYS A 92 1.90 -17.78 0.95
N ILE A 93 0.61 -17.48 0.90
CA ILE A 93 -0.43 -18.30 1.48
C ILE A 93 -0.55 -19.72 0.89
N SER A 94 -0.14 -19.89 -0.37
CA SER A 94 -0.09 -21.20 -1.03
C SER A 94 1.19 -21.97 -0.70
N CYS A 95 2.12 -21.37 0.06
CA CYS A 95 3.32 -22.06 0.52
C CYS A 95 2.97 -23.04 1.66
N GLU A 96 3.58 -24.22 1.63
CA GLU A 96 3.42 -25.26 2.66
C GLU A 96 3.92 -24.78 4.04
N GLU A 97 4.92 -23.90 4.06
CA GLU A 97 5.50 -23.33 5.28
C GLU A 97 4.68 -22.15 5.83
N TYR A 98 3.52 -21.81 5.25
CA TYR A 98 2.77 -20.62 5.65
C TYR A 98 1.99 -20.79 6.96
N PRO A 99 2.08 -19.83 7.92
CA PRO A 99 2.97 -18.66 7.91
C PRO A 99 4.39 -19.05 8.34
N CYS A 100 5.40 -18.62 7.58
CA CYS A 100 6.80 -18.81 7.95
C CYS A 100 7.32 -17.57 8.71
N SER A 101 8.53 -17.66 9.28
CA SER A 101 9.14 -16.58 10.08
C SER A 101 9.15 -15.22 9.39
N ARG A 102 9.35 -15.18 8.06
CA ARG A 102 9.29 -13.92 7.27
C ARG A 102 7.91 -13.29 7.29
N ILE A 103 6.86 -14.10 7.20
CA ILE A 103 5.46 -13.63 7.27
C ILE A 103 5.12 -13.21 8.70
N GLU A 104 5.58 -13.96 9.70
CA GLU A 104 5.38 -13.61 11.11
C GLU A 104 6.04 -12.26 11.44
N GLY A 105 7.27 -12.02 10.96
CA GLY A 105 7.98 -10.76 11.16
C GLY A 105 7.22 -9.54 10.63
N ILE A 106 6.72 -9.59 9.39
CA ILE A 106 5.92 -8.48 8.84
C ILE A 106 4.53 -8.40 9.48
N ALA A 107 3.95 -9.52 9.93
CA ALA A 107 2.66 -9.55 10.61
C ALA A 107 2.68 -8.79 11.95
N MET A 108 3.86 -8.64 12.58
CA MET A 108 4.03 -7.76 13.75
C MET A 108 3.61 -6.32 13.48
N GLY A 109 3.85 -5.83 12.25
CA GLY A 109 3.43 -4.49 11.82
C GLY A 109 2.06 -4.44 11.16
N TYR A 110 1.64 -5.56 10.54
CA TYR A 110 0.38 -5.67 9.82
C TYR A 110 -0.51 -6.73 10.50
N PRO A 111 -1.23 -6.37 11.57
CA PRO A 111 -1.87 -7.36 12.44
C PRO A 111 -2.99 -8.17 11.75
N THR A 112 -3.56 -7.67 10.65
CA THR A 112 -4.55 -8.43 9.88
C THR A 112 -3.93 -9.40 8.89
N LEU A 113 -2.61 -9.36 8.63
CA LEU A 113 -1.99 -10.09 7.52
C LEU A 113 -2.30 -11.59 7.52
N ILE A 114 -2.08 -12.26 8.65
CA ILE A 114 -2.30 -13.70 8.78
C ILE A 114 -3.81 -14.02 8.77
N ALA A 115 -4.64 -13.14 9.33
CA ALA A 115 -6.10 -13.30 9.35
C ALA A 115 -6.70 -13.14 7.94
N ASP A 116 -6.28 -12.11 7.20
CA ASP A 116 -6.62 -11.89 5.80
C ASP A 116 -6.13 -13.06 4.94
N GLY A 117 -4.96 -13.61 5.26
CA GLY A 117 -4.52 -14.87 4.67
C GLY A 117 -5.55 -16.00 4.88
N LYS A 118 -5.84 -16.35 6.14
CA LYS A 118 -6.85 -17.39 6.43
C LYS A 118 -8.19 -17.13 5.72
N ARG A 119 -8.57 -15.86 5.55
CA ARG A 119 -9.74 -15.44 4.79
C ARG A 119 -9.62 -15.77 3.30
N ILE A 120 -8.49 -15.44 2.65
CA ILE A 120 -8.19 -15.84 1.25
C ILE A 120 -8.35 -17.36 1.07
N LYS A 121 -7.82 -18.20 1.98
CA LYS A 121 -7.99 -19.67 1.89
C LYS A 121 -9.45 -20.10 1.95
N LYS A 122 -10.30 -19.37 2.68
CA LYS A 122 -11.70 -19.70 2.90
C LYS A 122 -12.61 -19.27 1.74
N ILE A 123 -12.40 -18.06 1.21
CA ILE A 123 -13.34 -17.45 0.24
C ILE A 123 -12.76 -17.38 -1.18
N GLY A 124 -11.49 -17.72 -1.37
CA GLY A 124 -10.78 -17.52 -2.62
C GLY A 124 -10.25 -16.09 -2.77
N ILE A 125 -9.31 -15.91 -3.69
CA ILE A 125 -8.62 -14.62 -3.86
C ILE A 125 -9.52 -13.56 -4.49
N ASP A 126 -10.39 -13.94 -5.43
CA ASP A 126 -11.28 -13.00 -6.14
C ASP A 126 -12.23 -12.30 -5.16
N ALA A 127 -12.97 -13.07 -4.35
CA ALA A 127 -13.87 -12.53 -3.33
C ALA A 127 -13.12 -11.71 -2.27
N TRP A 128 -11.89 -12.11 -1.91
CA TRP A 128 -11.08 -11.33 -0.98
C TRP A 128 -10.63 -9.98 -1.57
N ILE A 129 -10.31 -9.92 -2.87
CA ILE A 129 -9.97 -8.68 -3.57
C ILE A 129 -11.18 -7.73 -3.53
N GLU A 130 -12.37 -8.20 -3.88
CA GLU A 130 -13.60 -7.40 -3.82
C GLU A 130 -13.81 -6.80 -2.42
N GLU A 131 -13.59 -7.59 -1.36
CA GLU A 131 -13.67 -7.09 0.01
C GLU A 131 -12.61 -6.03 0.34
N GLN A 132 -11.39 -6.12 -0.22
CA GLN A 132 -10.37 -5.10 -0.02
C GLN A 132 -10.71 -3.82 -0.79
N GLU A 133 -11.33 -3.93 -1.96
CA GLU A 133 -11.82 -2.78 -2.73
C GLU A 133 -12.96 -2.07 -1.99
N GLU A 134 -13.92 -2.80 -1.43
CA GLU A 134 -14.94 -2.23 -0.56
C GLU A 134 -14.34 -1.60 0.70
N ARG A 135 -13.35 -2.26 1.33
CA ARG A 135 -12.63 -1.70 2.47
C ARG A 135 -11.89 -0.41 2.10
N ALA A 136 -11.33 -0.30 0.90
CA ALA A 136 -10.66 0.92 0.44
C ALA A 136 -11.63 2.11 0.32
N LYS A 137 -12.90 1.86 -0.02
CA LYS A 137 -13.94 2.90 -0.13
C LYS A 137 -14.29 3.54 1.20
N THR A 138 -14.10 2.84 2.32
CA THR A 138 -14.35 3.40 3.66
C THR A 138 -13.28 4.38 4.13
N GLY A 139 -12.18 4.50 3.37
CA GLY A 139 -11.02 5.32 3.74
C GLY A 139 -9.99 4.60 4.60
N PHE A 140 -10.21 3.31 4.89
CA PHE A 140 -9.24 2.47 5.61
C PHE A 140 -7.89 2.41 4.88
N ALA A 141 -6.81 2.52 5.64
CA ALA A 141 -5.46 2.22 5.20
C ALA A 141 -4.73 1.38 6.25
N TYR A 142 -3.75 0.58 5.83
CA TYR A 142 -2.95 -0.20 6.79
C TYR A 142 -2.31 0.66 7.89
N ALA A 143 -2.03 1.94 7.61
CA ALA A 143 -1.49 2.88 8.60
C ALA A 143 -2.41 3.09 9.82
N ASP A 144 -3.71 2.83 9.70
CA ASP A 144 -4.68 3.02 10.80
C ASP A 144 -4.54 1.96 11.90
N ILE A 145 -3.99 0.80 11.55
CA ILE A 145 -3.86 -0.35 12.44
C ILE A 145 -2.41 -0.85 12.52
N ARG A 146 -1.47 -0.12 11.93
CA ARG A 146 -0.07 -0.54 11.85
C ARG A 146 0.58 -0.44 13.22
N CYS A 147 1.18 -1.53 13.66
CA CYS A 147 1.93 -1.58 14.91
C CYS A 147 3.43 -1.34 14.66
N TYR A 148 4.11 -0.82 15.68
CA TYR A 148 5.56 -0.62 15.68
C TYR A 148 6.15 -1.15 17.00
N PRO A 149 7.40 -1.66 17.00
CA PRO A 149 8.27 -1.84 15.84
C PRO A 149 7.87 -3.06 15.00
N TYR A 150 8.23 -3.03 13.72
CA TYR A 150 8.21 -4.20 12.84
C TYR A 150 9.31 -4.04 11.78
N GLU A 151 9.71 -5.16 11.19
CA GLU A 151 10.77 -5.19 10.19
C GLU A 151 10.27 -5.89 8.92
N VAL A 152 10.73 -5.39 7.77
CA VAL A 152 10.58 -6.10 6.51
C VAL A 152 11.80 -7.02 6.41
N PRO A 153 11.62 -8.34 6.34
CA PRO A 153 12.74 -9.26 6.34
C PRO A 153 13.59 -9.05 5.09
N ASP A 154 14.90 -9.05 5.27
CA ASP A 154 15.94 -8.93 4.25
C ASP A 154 16.59 -10.29 3.90
N GLU A 155 16.45 -11.27 4.80
CA GLU A 155 16.85 -12.69 4.66
C GLU A 155 15.68 -13.68 4.69
#